data_AF-A0A2H0ZLX6-F1
#
_entry.id   AF-A0A2H0ZLX6-F1
#
_cell.length_a   1.000
_cell.length_b   1.000
_cell.length_c   1.000
_cell.angle_alpha   90.00
_cell.angle_beta   90.00
_cell.angle_gamma   90.00
#
_symmetry.space_group_name_H-M   'P 1'
#
loop_
_entity.id
_entity.type
_entity.pdbx_description
1 polymer ?
#
loop_
_entity_poly.entity_id
_entity_poly.type
_entity_poly.pdbx_seq_one_letter_code
_entity_poly.pdbx_strand_id
1 'polypeptide(L)'
;MTRAFTTTLDTLRVIGGLLLANALLSWWFTGSPTWGYNGKWADTRYLRYRAFGSPVHLTLGELAKFDGSTPGSPIYVSINGSIYDVTSSARIYGPGGPYHAFSGKDSARAFVTGCYEKEDELTHDLRGLDEEEIEEQLGGWIRFFSNNPRYWLVGTVDLPVPTGDIPSPCEHQRYPGH
;
A
#
# COMPACT_ATOMS: atom_id res chain seq x y z
N MET A 1 42.26 -21.94 35.10
CA MET A 1 40.96 -21.30 34.81
C MET A 1 41.19 -20.07 33.95
N THR A 2 41.27 -20.23 32.63
CA THR A 2 41.39 -19.11 31.69
C THR A 2 40.03 -18.87 31.06
N ARG A 3 39.33 -17.83 31.52
CA ARG A 3 38.12 -17.35 30.84
C ARG A 3 38.58 -16.78 29.50
N ALA A 4 38.32 -17.52 28.42
CA ALA A 4 38.39 -16.97 27.08
C ALA A 4 37.30 -15.91 26.98
N PHE A 5 37.67 -14.64 27.16
CA PHE A 5 36.84 -13.54 26.72
C PHE A 5 36.82 -13.63 25.19
N THR A 6 35.73 -14.14 24.61
CA THR A 6 35.45 -13.90 23.21
C THR A 6 35.42 -12.39 23.04
N THR A 7 36.40 -11.84 22.34
CA THR A 7 36.45 -10.42 22.03
C THR A 7 35.14 -10.06 21.33
N THR A 8 34.57 -8.89 21.61
CA THR A 8 33.33 -8.42 20.96
C THR A 8 33.42 -8.55 19.43
N LEU A 9 34.61 -8.33 18.87
CA LEU A 9 34.93 -8.55 17.47
C LEU A 9 34.79 -10.00 16.99
N ASP A 10 35.19 -10.99 17.80
CA ASP A 10 35.08 -12.41 17.44
C ASP A 10 33.61 -12.87 17.44
N THR A 11 32.83 -12.39 18.41
CA THR A 11 31.37 -12.58 18.41
C THR A 11 30.73 -11.96 17.18
N LEU A 12 31.08 -10.72 16.81
CA LEU A 12 30.56 -10.07 15.60
C LEU A 12 30.94 -10.82 14.32
N ARG A 13 32.17 -11.34 14.23
CA ARG A 13 32.62 -12.15 13.08
C ARG A 13 31.83 -13.44 12.93
N VAL A 14 31.60 -14.16 14.03
CA VAL A 14 30.82 -15.41 14.02
C VAL A 14 29.38 -15.12 13.62
N ILE A 15 28.73 -14.12 14.22
CA ILE A 15 27.37 -13.72 13.86
C ILE A 15 27.31 -13.30 12.38
N GLY A 16 28.24 -12.47 11.92
CA GLY A 16 28.31 -12.04 10.53
C GLY A 16 28.50 -13.22 9.55
N GLY A 17 29.36 -14.18 9.90
CA GLY A 17 29.57 -15.39 9.12
C GLY A 17 28.32 -16.28 9.04
N LEU A 18 27.60 -16.45 10.15
CA LEU A 18 26.34 -17.19 10.18
C LEU A 18 25.24 -16.51 9.36
N LEU A 19 25.14 -15.18 9.43
CA LEU A 19 24.20 -14.40 8.61
C LEU A 19 24.53 -14.49 7.12
N LEU A 20 25.81 -14.40 6.76
CA LEU A 20 26.25 -14.56 5.37
C LEU A 20 25.96 -15.97 4.86
N ALA A 21 26.28 -17.01 5.64
CA ALA A 21 25.97 -18.39 5.29
C ALA A 21 24.46 -18.62 5.13
N ASN A 22 23.63 -18.03 6.00
CA ASN A 22 22.18 -18.09 5.89
C ASN A 22 21.66 -17.40 4.61
N ALA A 23 22.20 -16.22 4.27
CA ALA A 23 21.83 -15.50 3.05
C ALA A 23 22.23 -16.26 1.78
N LEU A 24 23.43 -16.88 1.76
CA LEU A 24 23.89 -17.71 0.65
C LEU A 24 23.02 -18.98 0.51
N LEU A 25 22.68 -19.62 1.63
CA LEU A 25 21.79 -20.78 1.65
C LEU A 25 20.40 -20.41 1.14
N SER A 26 19.86 -19.29 1.59
CA SER A 26 18.60 -18.75 1.09
C SER A 26 18.66 -18.49 -0.42
N TRP A 27 19.74 -17.88 -0.91
CA TRP A 27 19.90 -17.57 -2.33
C TRP A 27 19.94 -18.84 -3.18
N TRP A 28 20.61 -19.90 -2.70
CA TRP A 28 20.64 -21.21 -3.36
C TRP A 28 19.23 -21.81 -3.58
N PHE A 29 18.34 -21.69 -2.60
CA PHE A 29 17.00 -22.29 -2.67
C PHE A 29 15.92 -21.38 -3.26
N THR A 30 16.01 -20.07 -3.03
CA THR A 30 14.92 -19.12 -3.31
C THR A 30 15.29 -18.05 -4.32
N GLY A 31 16.55 -17.97 -4.75
CA GLY A 31 17.06 -16.86 -5.57
C GLY A 31 17.09 -15.52 -4.85
N SER A 32 16.85 -15.49 -3.53
CA SER A 32 16.81 -14.28 -2.71
C SER A 32 17.62 -14.47 -1.42
N PRO A 33 18.15 -13.40 -0.80
CA PRO A 33 18.88 -13.50 0.47
C PRO A 33 17.95 -13.59 1.69
N THR A 34 16.62 -13.50 1.52
CA THR A 34 15.63 -13.32 2.60
C THR A 34 14.57 -14.42 2.62
N TRP A 35 14.90 -15.62 2.17
CA TRP A 35 14.01 -16.79 2.10
C TRP A 35 12.72 -16.53 1.31
N GLY A 36 12.80 -15.75 0.24
CA GLY A 36 11.68 -15.37 -0.59
C GLY A 36 10.79 -14.28 0.02
N TYR A 37 11.17 -13.70 1.17
CA TYR A 37 10.41 -12.62 1.79
C TYR A 37 10.38 -11.39 0.88
N ASN A 38 9.16 -10.98 0.52
CA ASN A 38 8.86 -9.88 -0.40
C ASN A 38 8.02 -8.78 0.26
N GLY A 39 8.06 -8.66 1.59
CA GLY A 39 7.38 -7.59 2.33
C GLY A 39 8.20 -6.30 2.40
N LYS A 40 7.58 -5.25 2.93
CA LYS A 40 8.10 -3.88 3.01
C LYS A 40 9.44 -3.76 3.74
N TRP A 41 9.74 -4.67 4.67
CA TRP A 41 11.05 -4.66 5.35
C TRP A 41 12.23 -5.06 4.44
N ALA A 42 11.98 -5.73 3.31
CA ALA A 42 12.97 -5.97 2.28
C ALA A 42 12.93 -4.91 1.16
N ASP A 43 11.97 -3.99 1.22
CA ASP A 43 11.81 -2.91 0.24
C ASP A 43 12.65 -1.69 0.63
N THR A 44 13.60 -1.32 -0.23
CA THR A 44 14.49 -0.18 0.01
C THR A 44 13.74 1.15 0.10
N ARG A 45 12.57 1.28 -0.55
CA ARG A 45 11.73 2.48 -0.49
C ARG A 45 11.13 2.66 0.89
N TYR A 46 10.61 1.58 1.47
CA TYR A 46 10.07 1.61 2.83
C TYR A 46 11.15 1.91 3.86
N LEU A 47 12.31 1.25 3.77
CA LEU A 47 13.42 1.51 4.69
C LEU A 47 13.90 2.97 4.60
N ARG A 48 14.00 3.52 3.39
CA ARG A 48 14.34 4.93 3.16
C ARG A 48 13.27 5.86 3.72
N TYR A 49 12.00 5.58 3.48
CA TYR A 49 10.87 6.34 4.03
C TYR A 49 10.87 6.31 5.55
N ARG A 50 11.16 5.17 6.17
CA ARG A 50 11.22 5.04 7.63
C ARG A 50 12.41 5.78 8.25
N ALA A 51 13.53 5.90 7.53
CA ALA A 51 14.73 6.56 8.01
C ALA A 51 14.72 8.08 7.79
N PHE A 52 14.20 8.53 6.64
CA PHE A 52 14.33 9.92 6.17
C PHE A 52 13.04 10.49 5.57
N GLY A 53 11.99 9.68 5.44
CA GLY A 53 10.72 10.12 4.89
C GLY A 53 9.96 11.03 5.84
N SER A 54 9.09 11.85 5.26
CA SER A 54 8.12 12.65 6.00
C SER A 54 6.74 12.36 5.41
N PRO A 55 5.67 12.40 6.23
CA PRO A 55 4.31 12.27 5.71
C PRO A 55 4.04 13.32 4.62
N VAL A 56 3.42 12.90 3.52
CA VAL A 56 3.00 13.80 2.45
C VAL A 56 1.60 14.33 2.72
N HIS A 57 1.36 15.58 2.33
CA HIS A 57 0.03 16.17 2.29
C HIS A 57 -0.19 16.64 0.86
N LEU A 58 -1.15 16.04 0.16
CA LEU A 58 -1.37 16.27 -1.26
C LEU A 58 -2.79 16.78 -1.51
N THR A 59 -2.97 17.59 -2.54
CA THR A 59 -4.28 17.82 -3.15
C THR A 59 -4.65 16.66 -4.09
N LEU A 60 -5.93 16.52 -4.45
CA LEU A 60 -6.36 15.52 -5.44
C LEU A 60 -5.60 15.64 -6.78
N GLY A 61 -5.32 16.87 -7.24
CA GLY A 61 -4.57 17.10 -8.48
C GLY A 61 -3.08 16.73 -8.37
N GLU A 62 -2.50 16.79 -7.17
CA GLU A 62 -1.14 16.31 -6.93
C GLU A 62 -1.10 14.78 -6.79
N LEU A 63 -2.09 14.20 -6.11
CA LEU A 63 -2.24 12.75 -6.00
C LEU A 63 -2.34 12.09 -7.37
N ALA A 64 -3.05 12.70 -8.32
CA ALA A 64 -3.21 12.20 -9.70
C ALA A 64 -1.88 11.99 -10.45
N LYS A 65 -0.77 12.59 -10.01
CA LYS A 65 0.56 12.40 -10.61
C LYS A 65 1.22 11.08 -10.21
N PHE A 66 0.64 10.36 -9.25
CA PHE A 66 1.14 9.11 -8.67
C PHE A 66 0.32 7.90 -9.14
N ASP A 67 -0.10 7.91 -10.40
CA ASP A 67 -0.86 6.85 -11.07
C ASP A 67 0.02 5.67 -11.58
N GLY A 68 1.35 5.85 -11.57
CA GLY A 68 2.32 4.90 -12.10
C GLY A 68 2.66 5.06 -13.57
N SER A 69 2.11 6.08 -14.25
CA SER A 69 2.41 6.38 -15.66
C SER A 69 3.82 6.95 -15.85
N THR A 70 4.37 7.62 -14.82
CA THR A 70 5.73 8.15 -14.85
C THR A 70 6.73 7.11 -14.33
N PRO A 71 7.71 6.64 -15.14
CA PRO A 71 8.71 5.68 -14.70
C PRO A 71 9.50 6.18 -13.47
N GLY A 72 9.59 5.34 -12.44
CA GLY A 72 10.30 5.67 -11.20
C GLY A 72 9.50 6.53 -10.20
N SER A 73 8.33 7.04 -10.57
CA SER A 73 7.39 7.65 -9.63
C SER A 73 6.72 6.57 -8.77
N PRO A 74 6.46 6.83 -7.48
CA PRO A 74 5.65 5.92 -6.68
C PRO A 74 4.20 5.88 -7.18
N ILE A 75 3.52 4.78 -6.86
CA ILE A 75 2.11 4.56 -7.16
C ILE A 75 1.35 4.67 -5.84
N TYR A 76 0.40 5.60 -5.79
CA TYR A 76 -0.40 5.87 -4.61
C TYR A 76 -1.85 5.48 -4.85
N VAL A 77 -2.47 4.93 -3.81
CA VAL A 77 -3.92 4.75 -3.73
C VAL A 77 -4.38 5.47 -2.47
N SER A 78 -5.42 6.29 -2.59
CA SER A 78 -6.04 6.94 -1.45
C SER A 78 -7.39 6.35 -1.13
N ILE A 79 -7.67 6.22 0.17
CA ILE A 79 -8.96 5.79 0.68
C ILE A 79 -9.31 6.67 1.85
N ASN A 80 -10.40 7.42 1.72
CA ASN A 80 -10.95 8.27 2.77
C ASN A 80 -9.88 9.22 3.35
N GLY A 81 -9.12 9.86 2.45
CA GLY A 81 -8.09 10.82 2.80
C GLY A 81 -6.74 10.21 3.15
N SER A 82 -6.62 8.88 3.28
CA SER A 82 -5.38 8.20 3.66
C SER A 82 -4.64 7.67 2.44
N ILE A 83 -3.39 8.09 2.25
CA ILE A 83 -2.57 7.71 1.08
C ILE A 83 -1.66 6.53 1.42
N TYR A 84 -1.74 5.46 0.64
CA TYR A 84 -0.89 4.28 0.75
C TYR A 84 0.04 4.14 -0.45
N ASP A 85 1.31 3.84 -0.18
CA ASP A 85 2.26 3.42 -1.22
C ASP A 85 2.01 1.96 -1.60
N VAL A 86 1.58 1.77 -2.84
CA VAL A 86 1.30 0.46 -3.44
C VAL A 86 2.30 0.10 -4.54
N THR A 87 3.41 0.83 -4.64
CA THR A 87 4.39 0.70 -5.72
C THR A 87 5.03 -0.70 -5.78
N SER A 88 5.04 -1.46 -4.69
CA SER A 88 5.46 -2.88 -4.67
C SER A 88 4.54 -3.80 -5.48
N SER A 89 3.33 -3.35 -5.78
CA SER A 89 2.31 -4.08 -6.53
C SER A 89 1.99 -3.38 -7.85
N ALA A 90 3.02 -2.88 -8.55
CA ALA A 90 2.86 -2.20 -9.85
C ALA A 90 2.14 -3.05 -10.92
N ARG A 91 2.21 -4.38 -10.86
CA ARG A 91 1.43 -5.26 -11.76
C ARG A 91 -0.11 -5.16 -11.56
N ILE A 92 -0.53 -4.66 -10.39
CA ILE A 92 -1.93 -4.57 -9.97
C ILE A 92 -2.43 -3.13 -10.17
N TYR A 93 -1.67 -2.15 -9.68
CA TYR A 93 -2.05 -0.74 -9.62
C TYR A 93 -1.33 0.13 -10.69
N GLY A 94 -0.25 -0.34 -11.28
CA GLY A 94 0.42 0.37 -12.35
C GLY A 94 -0.33 0.26 -13.69
N PRO A 95 0.09 1.02 -14.71
CA PRO A 95 -0.55 1.03 -16.02
C PRO A 95 -0.75 -0.38 -16.60
N GLY A 96 -1.97 -0.68 -17.05
CA GLY A 96 -2.36 -2.00 -17.57
C GLY A 96 -2.70 -3.05 -16.50
N GLY A 97 -2.56 -2.72 -15.22
CA GLY A 97 -3.01 -3.55 -14.10
C GLY A 97 -4.54 -3.50 -13.90
N PRO A 98 -5.15 -4.55 -13.34
CA PRO A 98 -6.60 -4.63 -13.15
C PRO A 98 -7.17 -3.56 -12.21
N TYR A 99 -6.34 -3.00 -11.31
CA TYR A 99 -6.75 -1.96 -10.36
C TYR A 99 -6.01 -0.64 -10.61
N HIS A 100 -5.57 -0.41 -11.85
CA HIS A 100 -4.92 0.86 -12.22
C HIS A 100 -5.84 2.07 -12.02
N ALA A 101 -7.15 1.90 -12.19
CA ALA A 101 -8.12 2.98 -12.11
C ALA A 101 -8.16 3.70 -10.74
N PHE A 102 -7.68 3.05 -9.68
CA PHE A 102 -7.57 3.60 -8.32
C PHE A 102 -6.29 4.41 -8.09
N SER A 103 -5.29 4.24 -8.95
CA SER A 103 -3.98 4.84 -8.74
C SER A 103 -4.04 6.34 -8.99
N GLY A 104 -3.47 7.11 -8.06
CA GLY A 104 -3.53 8.56 -8.07
C GLY A 104 -4.92 9.14 -7.76
N LYS A 105 -5.85 8.35 -7.22
CA LYS A 105 -7.19 8.81 -6.85
C LYS A 105 -7.52 8.48 -5.39
N ASP A 106 -8.45 9.24 -4.83
CA ASP A 106 -9.23 8.79 -3.67
C ASP A 106 -10.54 8.21 -4.17
N SER A 107 -10.70 6.90 -4.00
CA SER A 107 -11.85 6.16 -4.54
C SER A 107 -12.66 5.52 -3.42
N ALA A 108 -12.79 6.22 -2.28
CA ALA A 108 -13.52 5.74 -1.11
C ALA A 108 -14.90 5.20 -1.46
N ARG A 109 -15.63 5.87 -2.36
CA ARG A 109 -16.96 5.45 -2.80
C ARG A 109 -16.91 4.06 -3.45
N ALA A 110 -16.04 3.86 -4.43
CA ALA A 110 -15.89 2.57 -5.10
C ALA A 110 -15.55 1.44 -4.10
N PHE A 111 -14.75 1.71 -3.07
CA PHE A 111 -14.44 0.72 -2.02
C PHE A 111 -15.64 0.33 -1.16
N VAL A 112 -16.60 1.24 -0.96
CA VAL A 112 -17.87 0.94 -0.28
C VAL A 112 -18.81 0.21 -1.23
N THR A 113 -18.97 0.71 -2.45
CA THR A 113 -19.97 0.21 -3.40
C THR A 113 -19.52 -1.02 -4.18
N GLY A 114 -18.24 -1.37 -4.16
CA GLY A 114 -17.66 -2.46 -4.95
C GLY A 114 -17.65 -2.21 -6.47
N CYS A 115 -17.98 -1.00 -6.92
CA CYS A 115 -18.21 -0.68 -8.32
C CYS A 115 -17.01 0.03 -8.94
N TYR A 116 -16.02 -0.76 -9.35
CA TYR A 116 -14.73 -0.25 -9.80
C TYR A 116 -14.64 0.03 -11.30
N GLU A 117 -15.64 -0.43 -12.07
CA GLU A 117 -15.70 -0.26 -13.54
C GLU A 117 -16.32 1.07 -13.96
N LYS A 118 -17.05 1.73 -13.05
CA LYS A 118 -17.72 2.99 -13.30
C LYS A 118 -16.84 4.16 -12.86
N GLU A 119 -16.48 5.04 -13.78
CA GLU A 119 -15.61 6.19 -13.45
C GLU A 119 -16.25 7.18 -12.47
N ASP A 120 -17.58 7.33 -12.45
CA ASP A 120 -18.30 8.18 -11.49
C ASP A 120 -18.25 7.62 -10.05
N GLU A 121 -17.93 6.33 -9.89
CA GLU A 121 -17.72 5.69 -8.59
C GLU A 121 -16.28 5.87 -8.05
N LEU A 122 -15.31 6.20 -8.91
CA LEU A 122 -13.90 6.41 -8.53
C LEU A 122 -13.65 7.79 -7.90
N THR A 123 -14.42 8.09 -6.86
CA THR A 123 -14.48 9.37 -6.17
C THR A 123 -14.47 9.18 -4.64
N HIS A 124 -14.20 10.26 -3.92
CA HIS A 124 -14.34 10.33 -2.46
C HIS A 124 -15.76 10.70 -2.00
N ASP A 125 -16.70 10.90 -2.94
CA ASP A 125 -18.08 11.28 -2.63
C ASP A 125 -18.92 10.10 -2.10
N LEU A 126 -19.12 10.08 -0.78
CA LEU A 126 -19.89 9.06 -0.08
C LEU A 126 -21.39 9.44 0.06
N ARG A 127 -21.83 10.58 -0.48
CA ARG A 127 -23.23 10.99 -0.37
C ARG A 127 -24.14 9.96 -1.03
N GLY A 128 -25.31 9.74 -0.42
CA GLY A 128 -26.31 8.79 -0.92
C GLY A 128 -26.01 7.32 -0.65
N LEU A 129 -24.93 7.01 0.06
CA LEU A 129 -24.66 5.68 0.60
C LEU A 129 -25.13 5.60 2.06
N ASP A 130 -25.35 4.37 2.53
CA ASP A 130 -25.70 4.10 3.91
C ASP A 130 -24.51 4.29 4.86
N GLU A 131 -24.72 4.95 6.01
CA GLU A 131 -23.65 5.29 6.94
C GLU A 131 -23.01 4.06 7.60
N GLU A 132 -23.79 3.02 7.92
CA GLU A 132 -23.28 1.78 8.51
C GLU A 132 -22.42 1.02 7.48
N GLU A 133 -22.88 0.97 6.23
CA GLU A 133 -22.13 0.35 5.13
C GLU A 133 -20.81 1.09 4.85
N ILE A 134 -20.82 2.43 4.88
CA ILE A 134 -19.61 3.24 4.77
C ILE A 134 -18.60 2.87 5.86
N GLU A 135 -19.04 2.85 7.12
CA GLU A 135 -18.16 2.57 8.26
C GLU A 135 -17.56 1.16 8.20
N GLU A 136 -18.40 0.15 7.91
CA GLU A 136 -17.97 -1.23 7.80
C GLU A 136 -16.94 -1.41 6.67
N GLN A 137 -17.28 -0.96 5.47
CA GLN A 137 -16.45 -1.21 4.27
C GLN A 137 -15.14 -0.40 4.33
N LEU A 138 -15.20 0.91 4.62
CA LEU A 138 -13.99 1.72 4.70
C LEU A 138 -13.08 1.26 5.84
N GLY A 139 -13.65 0.90 7.00
CA GLY A 139 -12.89 0.33 8.11
C GLY A 139 -12.13 -0.94 7.70
N GLY A 140 -12.79 -1.84 6.98
CA GLY A 140 -12.18 -3.06 6.43
C GLY A 140 -11.02 -2.77 5.47
N TRP A 141 -11.23 -1.89 4.50
CA TRP A 141 -10.21 -1.53 3.51
C TRP A 141 -9.03 -0.79 4.11
N ILE A 142 -9.27 0.21 4.96
CA ILE A 142 -8.21 0.93 5.69
C ILE A 142 -7.35 -0.06 6.49
N ARG A 143 -8.00 -1.03 7.17
CA ARG A 143 -7.31 -2.07 7.92
C ARG A 143 -6.49 -2.98 7.01
N PHE A 144 -7.01 -3.35 5.84
CA PHE A 144 -6.30 -4.15 4.85
C PHE A 144 -5.02 -3.43 4.38
N PHE A 145 -5.12 -2.18 3.95
CA PHE A 145 -3.97 -1.43 3.44
C PHE A 145 -2.94 -1.14 4.54
N SER A 146 -3.39 -0.76 5.74
CA SER A 146 -2.52 -0.49 6.88
C SER A 146 -1.72 -1.72 7.33
N ASN A 147 -2.37 -2.89 7.37
CA ASN A 147 -1.74 -4.14 7.82
C ASN A 147 -1.07 -4.92 6.69
N ASN A 148 -1.14 -4.43 5.45
CA ASN A 148 -0.54 -5.13 4.33
C ASN A 148 0.98 -5.28 4.54
N PRO A 149 1.55 -6.48 4.29
CA PRO A 149 2.98 -6.69 4.44
C PRO A 149 3.80 -5.92 3.40
N ARG A 150 3.19 -5.46 2.31
CA ARG A 150 3.85 -4.79 1.18
C ARG A 150 3.53 -3.30 1.06
N TYR A 151 2.45 -2.82 1.65
CA TYR A 151 2.05 -1.40 1.58
C TYR A 151 2.35 -0.67 2.89
N TRP A 152 2.38 0.65 2.83
CA TRP A 152 2.50 1.51 4.00
C TRP A 152 1.83 2.86 3.77
N LEU A 153 1.34 3.46 4.86
CA LEU A 153 0.79 4.80 4.87
C LEU A 153 1.92 5.82 4.62
N VAL A 154 1.73 6.69 3.64
CA VAL A 154 2.69 7.74 3.29
C VAL A 154 2.20 9.14 3.64
N GLY A 155 0.91 9.33 3.88
CA GLY A 155 0.39 10.67 4.12
C GLY A 155 -1.12 10.78 3.98
N THR A 156 -1.58 12.00 3.75
CA THR A 156 -3.01 12.32 3.57
C THR A 156 -3.26 13.13 2.32
N VAL A 157 -4.49 13.05 1.80
CA VAL A 157 -4.98 13.89 0.72
C VAL A 157 -6.06 14.84 1.23
N ASP A 158 -6.01 16.09 0.78
CA ASP A 158 -7.05 17.09 1.05
C ASP A 158 -8.27 16.78 0.19
N LEU A 159 -9.35 16.37 0.85
CA LEU A 159 -10.63 16.06 0.21
C LEU A 159 -11.55 17.28 0.27
N PRO A 160 -11.78 17.99 -0.85
CA PRO A 160 -12.76 19.06 -0.88
C PRO A 160 -14.17 18.49 -0.69
N VAL A 161 -15.11 19.30 -0.19
CA VAL A 161 -16.51 18.90 -0.11
C VAL A 161 -17.00 18.53 -1.53
N PRO A 162 -17.55 17.32 -1.74
CA PRO A 162 -18.05 16.93 -3.05
C PRO A 162 -19.08 17.92 -3.59
N THR A 163 -18.87 18.38 -4.82
CA THR A 163 -19.76 19.30 -5.54
C THR A 163 -20.36 18.62 -6.75
N GLY A 164 -21.59 18.97 -7.11
CA GLY A 164 -22.30 18.38 -8.25
C GLY A 164 -23.26 17.27 -7.85
N ASP A 165 -23.76 16.57 -8.86
CA ASP A 165 -24.75 15.51 -8.71
C ASP A 165 -24.15 14.30 -7.98
N ILE A 166 -24.98 13.67 -7.15
CA ILE A 166 -24.61 12.44 -6.45
C ILE A 166 -24.43 11.33 -7.49
N PRO A 167 -23.33 10.55 -7.46
CA PRO A 167 -23.14 9.46 -8.40
C PRO A 167 -24.31 8.49 -8.36
N SER A 168 -24.69 8.01 -9.54
CA SER A 168 -25.84 7.11 -9.69
C SER A 168 -25.61 5.80 -8.93
N PRO A 169 -26.61 5.23 -8.24
CA PRO A 169 -26.44 3.94 -7.59
C PRO A 169 -25.93 2.90 -8.60
N CYS A 170 -24.88 2.19 -8.24
CA CYS A 170 -24.42 1.05 -9.01
C CYS A 170 -25.10 -0.22 -8.50
N GLU A 171 -25.33 -1.18 -9.41
CA GLU A 171 -25.91 -2.47 -9.05
C GLU A 171 -24.81 -3.33 -8.42
N HIS A 172 -24.65 -3.23 -7.11
CA HIS A 172 -23.79 -4.12 -6.37
C HIS A 172 -24.45 -5.50 -6.33
N GLN A 173 -23.82 -6.49 -6.97
CA GLN A 173 -24.24 -7.88 -6.77
C GLN A 173 -23.73 -8.31 -5.39
N ARG A 174 -24.47 -7.97 -4.32
CA ARG A 174 -24.28 -8.63 -3.01
C ARG A 174 -24.36 -10.12 -3.32
N TYR A 175 -23.33 -10.87 -2.93
CA TYR A 175 -23.30 -12.32 -3.07
C TYR A 175 -24.70 -12.90 -2.82
N PRO A 176 -25.31 -13.64 -3.77
CA PRO A 176 -26.60 -14.25 -3.54
C PRO A 176 -26.41 -15.32 -2.45
N GLY A 177 -26.77 -15.02 -1.20
CA GLY A 177 -26.55 -15.96 -0.11
C GLY A 177 -26.61 -15.45 1.33
N HIS A 178 -26.97 -14.19 1.58
CA HIS A 178 -27.36 -13.72 2.92
C HIS A 178 -28.74 -13.08 2.86
#